data_AF-A0AAU8BPJ9-F1
#
_entry.id   AF-A0AAU8BPJ9-F1
#
_cell.length_a   1.000
_cell.length_b   1.000
_cell.length_c   1.000
_cell.angle_alpha   90.00
_cell.angle_beta   90.00
_cell.angle_gamma   90.00
#
_symmetry.space_group_name_H-M   'P 1'
#
loop_
_entity.id
_entity.type
_entity.pdbx_description
1 polymer ?
#
loop_
_entity_poly.entity_id
_entity_poly.type
_entity_poly.pdbx_seq_one_letter_code
_entity_poly.pdbx_strand_id
1 'polypeptide(L)'
;MPNLNLHQLRFFTQDKLLGIVCLAIFATILFVLSSLLYPYELSAQVSNELGTVMQVLSYSAGHQGFLITLAILGVITLWVTRASKHKVILIAQLGLLLVFSFGAKTFLKQWTESPRPYTHELAAEGLLSSPEQFYTLDSTDQNQIIVLASDEVSQWRTKHWLGETDYSFPSGHTIFVAVCVLFFAGLFANHQYPILSSLVILWAVGVATSRLWLGMHRPEDLFGSLAFALVLFLIVPSADSKFRLLSK
;
A
#
# COMPACT_ATOMS: atom_id res chain seq x y z
N MET A 1 26.09 -21.95 4.85
CA MET A 1 25.33 -20.69 4.92
C MET A 1 26.09 -19.67 4.08
N PRO A 2 25.46 -18.93 3.16
CA PRO A 2 26.15 -17.83 2.48
C PRO A 2 26.53 -16.80 3.55
N ASN A 3 27.83 -16.53 3.72
CA ASN A 3 28.30 -15.57 4.72
C ASN A 3 27.66 -14.20 4.45
N LEU A 4 26.81 -13.74 5.37
CA LEU A 4 26.21 -12.42 5.33
C LEU A 4 27.32 -11.39 5.61
N ASN A 5 27.97 -10.88 4.57
CA ASN A 5 29.06 -9.93 4.73
C ASN A 5 28.51 -8.52 4.97
N LEU A 6 28.41 -8.14 6.25
CA LEU A 6 27.84 -6.86 6.71
C LEU A 6 28.54 -5.62 6.09
N HIS A 7 29.79 -5.74 5.63
CA HIS A 7 30.49 -4.64 4.94
C HIS A 7 29.87 -4.25 3.59
N GLN A 8 28.95 -5.05 3.05
CA GLN A 8 28.25 -4.78 1.80
C GLN A 8 26.99 -3.91 1.97
N LEU A 9 26.57 -3.66 3.22
CA LEU A 9 25.40 -2.86 3.54
C LEU A 9 25.71 -1.37 3.39
N ARG A 10 24.84 -0.66 2.67
CA ARG A 10 24.91 0.79 2.47
C ARG A 10 23.53 1.40 2.69
N PHE A 11 23.49 2.57 3.31
CA PHE A 11 22.24 3.32 3.49
C PHE A 11 21.79 4.02 2.20
N PHE A 12 22.72 4.30 1.29
CA PHE A 12 22.44 4.91 -0.02
C PHE A 12 23.08 4.06 -1.13
N THR A 13 22.24 3.52 -2.01
CA THR A 13 22.61 2.77 -3.21
C THR A 13 21.84 3.28 -4.42
N GLN A 14 22.26 2.90 -5.62
CA GLN A 14 21.52 3.23 -6.85
C GLN A 14 20.11 2.62 -6.84
N ASP A 15 19.96 1.41 -6.30
CA ASP A 15 18.65 0.77 -6.11
C ASP A 15 17.73 1.62 -5.24
N LYS A 16 18.24 2.15 -4.12
CA LYS A 16 17.46 3.00 -3.23
C LYS A 16 17.11 4.33 -3.87
N LEU A 17 18.04 4.96 -4.58
CA LEU A 17 17.77 6.21 -5.29
C LEU A 17 16.65 6.02 -6.32
N LEU A 18 16.73 4.97 -7.14
CA LEU A 18 15.71 4.66 -8.12
C LEU A 18 14.38 4.29 -7.48
N GLY A 19 14.39 3.55 -6.35
CA GLY A 19 13.19 3.29 -5.56
C GLY A 19 12.49 4.57 -5.09
N ILE A 20 13.26 5.55 -4.60
CA ILE A 20 12.74 6.87 -4.18
C ILE A 20 12.16 7.63 -5.37
N VAL A 21 12.82 7.60 -6.54
CA VAL A 21 12.30 8.21 -7.77
C VAL A 21 10.99 7.53 -8.20
N CYS A 22 10.92 6.20 -8.17
CA CYS A 22 9.69 5.45 -8.46
C CYS A 22 8.56 5.82 -7.49
N LEU A 23 8.87 5.97 -6.19
CA LEU A 23 7.90 6.41 -5.18
C LEU A 23 7.43 7.85 -5.45
N ALA A 24 8.33 8.75 -5.84
CA ALA A 24 7.97 10.14 -6.17
C ALA A 24 7.05 10.20 -7.41
N ILE A 25 7.30 9.36 -8.43
CA ILE A 25 6.40 9.23 -9.59
C ILE A 25 5.04 8.72 -9.14
N PHE A 26 5.00 7.65 -8.33
CA PHE A 26 3.76 7.13 -7.76
C PHE A 26 3.00 8.21 -6.98
N ALA A 27 3.66 8.91 -6.06
CA ALA A 27 3.06 9.98 -5.26
C ALA A 27 2.51 11.13 -6.13
N THR A 28 3.22 11.48 -7.20
CA THR A 28 2.78 12.53 -8.15
C THR A 28 1.52 12.11 -8.90
N ILE A 29 1.49 10.89 -9.45
CA ILE A 29 0.30 10.37 -10.15
C ILE A 29 -0.87 10.29 -9.17
N LEU A 30 -0.64 9.78 -7.96
CA LEU A 30 -1.67 9.68 -6.93
C LEU A 30 -2.19 11.07 -6.51
N PHE A 31 -1.33 12.08 -6.43
CA PHE A 31 -1.74 13.45 -6.14
C PHE A 31 -2.66 14.02 -7.21
N VAL A 32 -2.31 13.83 -8.48
CA VAL A 32 -3.16 14.25 -9.61
C VAL A 32 -4.50 13.54 -9.57
N LEU A 33 -4.51 12.20 -9.42
CA LEU A 33 -5.76 11.43 -9.36
C LEU A 33 -6.62 11.82 -8.15
N SER A 34 -6.01 12.00 -6.99
CA SER A 34 -6.74 12.41 -5.77
C SER A 34 -7.35 13.80 -5.95
N SER A 35 -6.61 14.74 -6.54
CA SER A 35 -7.11 16.10 -6.76
C SER A 35 -8.24 16.18 -7.78
N LEU A 36 -8.30 15.23 -8.72
CA LEU A 36 -9.32 15.20 -9.77
C LEU A 36 -10.56 14.37 -9.40
N LEU A 37 -10.40 13.35 -8.54
CA LEU A 37 -11.43 12.33 -8.32
C LEU A 37 -11.97 12.28 -6.88
N TYR A 38 -11.29 12.89 -5.91
CA TYR A 38 -11.73 12.91 -4.51
C TYR A 38 -12.48 14.23 -4.18
N PRO A 39 -13.57 14.20 -3.38
CA PRO A 39 -14.20 13.02 -2.78
C PRO A 39 -14.99 12.19 -3.79
N TYR A 40 -14.97 10.87 -3.63
CA TYR A 40 -15.82 9.97 -4.40
C TYR A 40 -17.23 9.96 -3.80
N GLU A 41 -18.25 10.12 -4.64
CA GLU A 41 -19.64 9.91 -4.23
C GLU A 41 -19.85 8.43 -3.89
N LEU A 42 -20.19 8.12 -2.63
CA LEU A 42 -20.25 6.74 -2.15
C LEU A 42 -21.59 6.04 -2.46
N SER A 43 -22.68 6.80 -2.62
CA SER A 43 -24.02 6.33 -2.99
C SER A 43 -24.21 6.07 -4.49
N ALA A 44 -23.30 6.58 -5.34
CA ALA A 44 -23.42 6.42 -6.79
C ALA A 44 -23.46 4.94 -7.21
N GLN A 45 -24.36 4.61 -8.16
CA GLN A 45 -24.44 3.27 -8.75
C GLN A 45 -23.13 2.93 -9.47
N VAL A 46 -22.69 1.68 -9.31
CA VAL A 46 -21.41 1.20 -9.83
C VAL A 46 -21.64 0.04 -10.77
N SER A 47 -21.03 0.08 -11.96
CA SER A 47 -21.05 -1.06 -12.87
C SER A 47 -20.27 -2.25 -12.30
N ASN A 48 -20.70 -3.47 -12.63
CA ASN A 48 -20.05 -4.68 -12.12
C ASN A 48 -18.58 -4.78 -12.54
N GLU A 49 -18.23 -4.26 -13.71
CA GLU A 49 -16.86 -4.26 -14.23
C GLU A 49 -15.96 -3.35 -13.38
N LEU A 50 -16.41 -2.12 -13.10
CA LEU A 50 -15.65 -1.18 -12.29
C LEU A 50 -15.49 -1.69 -10.85
N GLY A 51 -16.58 -2.17 -10.25
CA GLY A 51 -16.57 -2.76 -8.92
C GLY A 51 -15.61 -3.94 -8.81
N THR A 52 -15.60 -4.83 -9.81
CA THR A 52 -14.68 -5.98 -9.87
C THR A 52 -13.22 -5.52 -9.97
N VAL A 53 -12.91 -4.57 -10.85
CA VAL A 53 -11.54 -4.06 -11.00
C VAL A 53 -11.03 -3.44 -9.70
N MET A 54 -11.83 -2.58 -9.06
CA MET A 54 -11.45 -1.93 -7.80
C MET A 54 -11.28 -2.95 -6.67
N GLN A 55 -12.14 -3.97 -6.62
CA GLN A 55 -12.05 -5.04 -5.63
C GLN A 55 -10.80 -5.91 -5.83
N VAL A 56 -10.51 -6.34 -7.06
CA VAL A 56 -9.32 -7.14 -7.37
C VAL A 56 -8.04 -6.36 -7.06
N LEU A 57 -7.97 -5.08 -7.42
CA LEU A 57 -6.85 -4.20 -7.07
C LEU A 57 -6.66 -4.14 -5.55
N SER A 58 -7.71 -3.79 -4.81
CA SER A 58 -7.68 -3.73 -3.34
C SER A 58 -7.20 -5.05 -2.72
N TYR A 59 -7.80 -6.19 -3.12
CA TYR A 59 -7.45 -7.51 -2.57
C TYR A 59 -6.05 -7.99 -2.92
N SER A 60 -5.49 -7.58 -4.06
CA SER A 60 -4.11 -7.93 -4.44
C SER A 60 -3.05 -7.39 -3.47
N ALA A 61 -3.38 -6.35 -2.69
CA ALA A 61 -2.55 -5.75 -1.66
C ALA A 61 -3.08 -5.98 -0.22
N GLY A 62 -4.26 -6.61 -0.10
CA GLY A 62 -4.90 -6.94 1.16
C GLY A 62 -4.51 -8.32 1.68
N HIS A 63 -5.03 -8.69 2.85
CA HIS A 63 -4.78 -10.00 3.48
C HIS A 63 -5.15 -11.18 2.56
N GLN A 64 -6.07 -10.97 1.62
CA GLN A 64 -6.53 -11.95 0.66
C GLN A 64 -5.47 -12.31 -0.39
N GLY A 65 -4.64 -11.36 -0.83
CA GLY A 65 -3.81 -11.51 -2.02
C GLY A 65 -2.34 -11.09 -1.87
N PHE A 66 -1.95 -10.40 -0.80
CA PHE A 66 -0.60 -9.83 -0.69
C PHE A 66 0.51 -10.89 -0.78
N LEU A 67 0.31 -12.10 -0.25
CA LEU A 67 1.28 -13.19 -0.33
C LEU A 67 1.48 -13.69 -1.77
N ILE A 68 0.41 -13.77 -2.55
CA ILE A 68 0.46 -14.16 -3.96
C ILE A 68 1.22 -13.10 -4.74
N THR A 69 0.87 -11.83 -4.54
CA THR A 69 1.57 -10.69 -5.16
C THR A 69 3.06 -10.69 -4.81
N LEU A 70 3.40 -10.92 -3.52
CA LEU A 70 4.77 -10.98 -3.06
C LEU A 70 5.53 -12.15 -3.68
N ALA A 71 4.89 -13.31 -3.82
CA ALA A 71 5.49 -14.47 -4.49
C ALA A 71 5.81 -14.18 -5.96
N ILE A 72 4.87 -13.57 -6.70
CA ILE A 72 5.06 -13.18 -8.10
C ILE A 72 6.22 -12.18 -8.24
N LEU A 73 6.19 -11.09 -7.47
CA LEU A 73 7.26 -10.08 -7.49
C LEU A 73 8.60 -10.66 -7.03
N GLY A 74 8.59 -11.59 -6.08
CA GLY A 74 9.76 -12.34 -5.61
C GLY A 74 10.38 -13.20 -6.71
N VAL A 75 9.58 -13.98 -7.44
CA VAL A 75 10.05 -14.81 -8.57
C VAL A 75 10.65 -13.92 -9.68
N ILE A 76 9.96 -12.84 -10.04
CA ILE A 76 10.47 -11.86 -11.03
C ILE A 76 11.80 -11.28 -10.54
N THR A 77 11.90 -10.96 -9.24
CA THR A 77 13.14 -10.43 -8.64
C THR A 77 14.30 -11.42 -8.72
N LEU A 78 14.06 -12.72 -8.46
CA LEU A 78 15.08 -13.74 -8.58
C LEU A 78 15.58 -13.87 -10.03
N TRP A 79 14.70 -13.69 -11.01
CA TRP A 79 15.05 -13.67 -12.43
C TRP A 79 15.84 -12.41 -12.81
N VAL A 80 15.35 -11.21 -12.44
CA VAL A 80 16.02 -9.93 -12.71
C VAL A 80 17.41 -9.90 -12.08
N THR A 81 17.53 -10.37 -10.83
CA THR A 81 18.80 -10.36 -10.08
C THR A 81 19.60 -11.66 -10.22
N ARG A 82 19.34 -12.48 -11.25
CA ARG A 82 19.95 -13.81 -11.40
C ARG A 82 21.47 -13.83 -11.33
N ALA A 83 22.13 -12.77 -11.82
CA ALA A 83 23.58 -12.60 -11.82
C ALA A 83 24.14 -11.96 -10.53
N SER A 84 23.29 -11.45 -9.63
CA SER A 84 23.71 -10.80 -8.39
C SER A 84 24.13 -11.81 -7.34
N LYS A 85 25.19 -11.49 -6.59
CA LYS A 85 25.67 -12.27 -5.44
C LYS A 85 24.97 -11.88 -4.13
N HIS A 86 24.15 -10.82 -4.13
CA HIS A 86 23.58 -10.22 -2.92
C HIS A 86 22.12 -10.62 -2.66
N LYS A 87 21.62 -11.71 -3.27
CA LYS A 87 20.22 -12.16 -3.16
C LYS A 87 19.75 -12.34 -1.72
N VAL A 88 20.60 -12.89 -0.85
CA VAL A 88 20.28 -13.08 0.57
C VAL A 88 20.06 -11.74 1.28
N ILE A 89 20.89 -10.74 0.99
CA ILE A 89 20.76 -9.40 1.58
C ILE A 89 19.48 -8.73 1.06
N LEU A 90 19.14 -8.87 -0.22
CA LEU A 90 17.90 -8.35 -0.78
C LEU A 90 16.65 -8.97 -0.14
N ILE A 91 16.66 -10.30 0.06
CA ILE A 91 15.57 -11.01 0.76
C ILE A 91 15.46 -10.54 2.21
N ALA A 92 16.59 -10.42 2.92
CA ALA A 92 16.62 -9.93 4.29
C ALA A 92 16.12 -8.48 4.39
N GLN A 93 16.51 -7.62 3.46
CA GLN A 93 16.05 -6.23 3.38
C GLN A 93 14.53 -6.17 3.18
N LEU A 94 13.99 -6.91 2.23
CA LEU A 94 12.55 -6.98 1.98
C LEU A 94 11.80 -7.47 3.22
N GLY A 95 12.30 -8.54 3.87
CA GLY A 95 11.74 -9.06 5.11
C GLY A 95 11.71 -8.01 6.23
N LEU A 96 12.82 -7.30 6.45
CA LEU A 96 12.89 -6.22 7.43
C LEU A 96 11.91 -5.08 7.12
N LEU A 97 11.82 -4.65 5.85
CA LEU A 97 10.89 -3.61 5.43
C LEU A 97 9.44 -4.02 5.72
N LEU A 98 9.05 -5.26 5.40
CA LEU A 98 7.69 -5.75 5.63
C LEU A 98 7.38 -5.89 7.12
N VAL A 99 8.30 -6.49 7.90
CA VAL A 99 8.13 -6.67 9.36
C VAL A 99 8.00 -5.32 10.05
N PHE A 100 8.89 -4.36 9.77
CA PHE A 100 8.80 -3.03 10.37
C PHE A 100 7.57 -2.27 9.90
N SER A 101 7.19 -2.39 8.62
CA SER A 101 6.00 -1.74 8.07
C SER A 101 4.72 -2.22 8.75
N PHE A 102 4.52 -3.53 8.84
CA PHE A 102 3.32 -4.11 9.46
C PHE A 102 3.34 -3.99 10.98
N GLY A 103 4.51 -4.12 11.62
CA GLY A 103 4.66 -3.92 13.06
C GLY A 103 4.34 -2.49 13.48
N ALA A 104 4.94 -1.50 12.83
CA ALA A 104 4.75 -0.09 13.17
C ALA A 104 3.34 0.42 12.85
N LYS A 105 2.69 -0.10 11.80
CA LYS A 105 1.25 0.15 11.56
C LYS A 105 0.41 -0.14 12.79
N THR A 106 0.65 -1.26 13.47
CA THR A 106 -0.12 -1.67 14.65
C THR A 106 0.03 -0.69 15.80
N PHE A 107 1.22 -0.10 15.97
CA PHE A 107 1.46 0.95 16.96
C PHE A 107 0.83 2.28 16.56
N LEU A 108 0.95 2.69 15.29
CA LEU A 108 0.41 3.96 14.80
C LEU A 108 -1.12 4.02 14.94
N LYS A 109 -1.81 2.91 14.64
CA LYS A 109 -3.27 2.83 14.79
C LYS A 109 -3.77 3.10 16.21
N GLN A 110 -2.97 2.81 17.23
CA GLN A 110 -3.34 3.06 18.62
C GLN A 110 -3.32 4.55 18.99
N TRP A 111 -2.67 5.39 18.15
CA TRP A 111 -2.42 6.80 18.44
C TRP A 111 -3.16 7.74 17.48
N THR A 112 -3.91 7.20 16.51
CA THR A 112 -4.59 8.01 15.48
C THR A 112 -6.08 7.77 15.48
N GLU A 113 -6.84 8.83 15.80
CA GLU A 113 -8.30 8.84 15.88
C GLU A 113 -8.92 9.54 14.66
N SER A 114 -8.53 9.13 13.44
CA SER A 114 -9.08 9.69 12.20
C SER A 114 -10.24 8.84 11.71
N PRO A 115 -11.50 9.34 11.72
CA PRO A 115 -12.65 8.59 11.23
C PRO A 115 -12.55 8.32 9.73
N ARG A 116 -13.07 7.17 9.29
CA ARG A 116 -13.05 6.77 7.88
C ARG A 116 -14.05 7.59 7.06
N PRO A 117 -13.83 7.79 5.75
CA PRO A 117 -14.79 8.47 4.89
C PRO A 117 -16.20 7.86 4.95
N TYR A 118 -16.31 6.52 4.99
CA TYR A 118 -17.63 5.88 5.05
C TYR A 118 -18.45 6.22 6.29
N THR A 119 -17.83 6.54 7.43
CA THR A 119 -18.60 6.87 8.64
C THR A 119 -19.30 8.23 8.52
N HIS A 120 -18.82 9.11 7.62
CA HIS A 120 -19.53 10.34 7.27
C HIS A 120 -20.78 10.05 6.45
N GLU A 121 -20.74 9.10 5.53
CA GLU A 121 -21.93 8.68 4.78
C GLU A 121 -22.96 8.01 5.69
N LEU A 122 -22.51 7.12 6.59
CA LEU A 122 -23.41 6.50 7.58
C LEU A 122 -24.11 7.56 8.45
N ALA A 123 -23.42 8.65 8.80
CA ALA A 123 -24.04 9.76 9.51
C ALA A 123 -24.98 10.59 8.62
N ALA A 124 -24.66 10.77 7.33
CA ALA A 124 -25.51 11.47 6.37
C ALA A 124 -26.83 10.72 6.09
N GLU A 125 -26.79 9.38 6.07
CA GLU A 125 -27.96 8.50 5.96
C GLU A 125 -28.77 8.39 7.27
N GLY A 126 -28.36 9.11 8.33
CA GLY A 126 -29.04 9.11 9.63
C GLY A 126 -28.86 7.81 10.43
N LEU A 127 -27.99 6.90 10.00
CA LEU A 127 -27.67 5.67 10.73
C LEU A 127 -26.77 5.95 11.95
N LEU A 128 -26.07 7.08 11.95
CA LEU A 128 -25.25 7.58 13.07
C LEU A 128 -25.57 9.04 13.33
N SER A 129 -25.45 9.46 14.60
CA SER A 129 -25.54 10.86 14.99
C SER A 129 -24.27 11.65 14.63
N SER A 130 -23.12 10.96 14.57
CA SER A 130 -21.83 11.51 14.16
C SER A 130 -20.89 10.39 13.67
N PRO A 131 -19.89 10.69 12.82
CA PRO A 131 -18.87 9.73 12.41
C PRO A 131 -18.15 9.05 13.59
N GLU A 132 -17.93 9.80 14.68
CA GLU A 132 -17.21 9.35 15.86
C GLU A 132 -18.00 8.31 16.66
N GLN A 133 -19.34 8.39 16.63
CA GLN A 133 -20.21 7.40 17.30
C GLN A 133 -19.89 5.97 16.84
N PHE A 134 -19.53 5.78 15.57
CA PHE A 134 -19.18 4.47 15.04
C PHE A 134 -18.10 3.78 15.88
N TYR A 135 -17.10 4.53 16.37
CA TYR A 135 -15.96 3.99 17.12
C TYR A 135 -16.25 3.75 18.60
N THR A 136 -17.42 4.18 19.09
CA THR A 136 -17.88 3.90 20.46
C THR A 136 -18.64 2.58 20.57
N LEU A 137 -19.05 2.02 19.43
CA LEU A 137 -19.82 0.78 19.32
C LEU A 137 -18.90 -0.43 19.33
N ASP A 138 -19.45 -1.59 19.69
CA ASP A 138 -18.73 -2.85 19.53
C ASP A 138 -18.67 -3.27 18.04
N SER A 139 -17.80 -4.23 17.73
CA SER A 139 -17.64 -4.72 16.35
C SER A 139 -18.89 -5.34 15.76
N THR A 140 -19.82 -5.83 16.59
CA THR A 140 -21.06 -6.46 16.14
C THR A 140 -22.02 -5.39 15.64
N ASP A 141 -22.24 -4.35 16.45
CA ASP A 141 -23.11 -3.22 16.16
C ASP A 141 -22.59 -2.40 14.98
N GLN A 142 -21.27 -2.19 14.90
CA GLN A 142 -20.62 -1.57 13.74
C GLN A 142 -20.96 -2.29 12.43
N ASN A 143 -20.84 -3.62 12.43
CA ASN A 143 -21.17 -4.41 11.25
C ASN A 143 -22.67 -4.40 10.92
N GLN A 144 -23.54 -4.37 11.93
CA GLN A 144 -24.98 -4.26 11.71
C GLN A 144 -25.34 -2.95 11.01
N ILE A 145 -24.74 -1.82 11.44
CA ILE A 145 -24.94 -0.52 10.80
C ILE A 145 -24.48 -0.54 9.34
N ILE A 146 -23.33 -1.16 9.06
CA ILE A 146 -22.83 -1.32 7.68
C ILE A 146 -23.77 -2.18 6.83
N VAL A 147 -24.37 -3.22 7.40
CA VAL A 147 -25.37 -4.05 6.71
C VAL A 147 -26.61 -3.22 6.37
N LEU A 148 -27.11 -2.41 7.30
CA LEU A 148 -28.25 -1.51 7.05
C LEU A 148 -27.95 -0.50 5.92
N ALA A 149 -26.72 -0.01 5.84
CA ALA A 149 -26.29 0.89 4.76
C ALA A 149 -26.18 0.21 3.38
N SER A 150 -26.25 -1.13 3.30
CA SER A 150 -26.10 -1.85 2.03
C SER A 150 -27.29 -1.67 1.09
N ASP A 151 -28.41 -1.13 1.57
CA ASP A 151 -29.57 -0.79 0.75
C ASP A 151 -29.36 0.52 -0.04
N GLU A 152 -28.57 1.46 0.50
CA GLU A 152 -28.31 2.77 -0.10
C GLU A 152 -26.92 2.87 -0.76
N VAL A 153 -25.98 2.01 -0.36
CA VAL A 153 -24.60 2.01 -0.85
C VAL A 153 -24.30 0.74 -1.63
N SER A 154 -23.53 0.87 -2.72
CA SER A 154 -23.17 -0.30 -3.53
C SER A 154 -22.47 -1.39 -2.71
N GLN A 155 -22.90 -2.64 -2.93
CA GLN A 155 -22.40 -3.82 -2.21
C GLN A 155 -20.86 -4.00 -2.29
N TRP A 156 -20.24 -3.46 -3.35
CA TRP A 156 -18.79 -3.45 -3.51
C TRP A 156 -18.06 -2.70 -2.39
N ARG A 157 -18.69 -1.64 -1.86
CA ARG A 157 -18.14 -0.79 -0.78
C ARG A 157 -18.41 -1.41 0.58
N THR A 158 -19.66 -1.78 0.88
CA THR A 158 -20.01 -2.35 2.19
C THR A 158 -19.26 -3.66 2.48
N LYS A 159 -19.00 -4.49 1.45
CA LYS A 159 -18.13 -5.67 1.57
C LYS A 159 -16.70 -5.36 2.05
N HIS A 160 -16.18 -4.16 1.77
CA HIS A 160 -14.88 -3.72 2.28
C HIS A 160 -14.96 -3.01 3.62
N TRP A 161 -16.11 -2.46 3.99
CA TRP A 161 -16.31 -1.81 5.29
C TRP A 161 -16.48 -2.84 6.40
N LEU A 162 -17.14 -3.97 6.09
CA LEU A 162 -17.31 -5.09 7.02
C LEU A 162 -15.97 -5.62 7.52
N GLY A 163 -15.83 -5.71 8.85
CA GLY A 163 -14.61 -6.17 9.52
C GLY A 163 -13.44 -5.18 9.51
N GLU A 164 -13.62 -3.99 8.95
CA GLU A 164 -12.62 -2.92 8.89
C GLU A 164 -13.05 -1.72 9.75
N THR A 165 -13.15 -1.99 11.06
CA THR A 165 -13.80 -1.11 12.04
C THR A 165 -12.87 -0.17 12.79
N ASP A 166 -11.54 -0.35 12.66
CA ASP A 166 -10.57 0.58 13.22
C ASP A 166 -10.56 1.93 12.49
N TYR A 167 -9.91 2.93 13.09
CA TYR A 167 -9.59 4.21 12.44
C TYR A 167 -8.84 4.07 11.11
N SER A 168 -8.92 5.11 10.28
CA SER A 168 -8.47 5.13 8.88
C SER A 168 -6.94 5.12 8.73
N PHE A 169 -6.21 5.73 9.66
CA PHE A 169 -4.77 5.90 9.55
C PHE A 169 -3.97 4.83 10.30
N PRO A 170 -2.82 4.34 9.76
CA PRO A 170 -2.38 4.44 8.37
C PRO A 170 -3.00 3.35 7.48
N SER A 171 -3.04 3.58 6.16
CA SER A 171 -3.48 2.57 5.19
C SER A 171 -2.42 1.47 5.03
N GLY A 172 -2.74 0.26 5.52
CA GLY A 172 -1.87 -0.92 5.38
C GLY A 172 -1.67 -1.37 3.93
N HIS A 173 -2.71 -1.25 3.10
CA HIS A 173 -2.61 -1.53 1.66
C HIS A 173 -1.62 -0.57 1.00
N THR A 174 -1.71 0.72 1.34
CA THR A 174 -0.83 1.77 0.78
C THR A 174 0.61 1.60 1.26
N ILE A 175 0.83 1.23 2.53
CA ILE A 175 2.18 0.91 3.03
C ILE A 175 2.77 -0.26 2.24
N PHE A 176 2.01 -1.34 2.04
CA PHE A 176 2.48 -2.51 1.30
C PHE A 176 2.89 -2.16 -0.14
N VAL A 177 2.03 -1.48 -0.89
CA VAL A 177 2.36 -1.11 -2.28
C VAL A 177 3.49 -0.07 -2.34
N ALA A 178 3.63 0.82 -1.36
CA ALA A 178 4.75 1.75 -1.27
C ALA A 178 6.08 1.00 -1.06
N VAL A 179 6.11 -0.01 -0.18
CA VAL A 179 7.28 -0.88 -0.01
C VAL A 179 7.58 -1.62 -1.31
N CYS A 180 6.56 -2.13 -2.01
CA CYS A 180 6.75 -2.78 -3.31
C CYS A 180 7.34 -1.83 -4.36
N VAL A 181 6.88 -0.58 -4.44
CA VAL A 181 7.43 0.42 -5.37
C VAL A 181 8.88 0.76 -5.00
N LEU A 182 9.14 1.08 -3.73
CA LEU A 182 10.47 1.41 -3.25
C LEU A 182 11.48 0.28 -3.51
N PHE A 183 11.08 -0.96 -3.24
CA PHE A 183 11.96 -2.12 -3.38
C PHE A 183 11.98 -2.68 -4.80
N PHE A 184 10.86 -3.17 -5.31
CA PHE A 184 10.80 -3.88 -6.59
C PHE A 184 10.93 -2.94 -7.79
N ALA A 185 10.16 -1.84 -7.83
CA ALA A 185 10.21 -0.93 -8.97
C ALA A 185 11.59 -0.26 -9.09
N GLY A 186 12.19 0.12 -7.96
CA GLY A 186 13.57 0.64 -7.90
C GLY A 186 14.61 -0.37 -8.39
N LEU A 187 14.52 -1.62 -7.92
CA LEU A 187 15.40 -2.70 -8.34
C LEU A 187 15.26 -3.02 -9.83
N PHE A 188 14.03 -3.12 -10.34
CA PHE A 188 13.78 -3.38 -11.76
C PHE A 188 14.29 -2.25 -12.65
N ALA A 189 14.09 -0.99 -12.24
CA ALA A 189 14.65 0.17 -12.92
C ALA A 189 16.18 0.12 -12.95
N ASN A 190 16.82 -0.24 -11.84
CA ASN A 190 18.27 -0.34 -11.81
C ASN A 190 18.75 -1.39 -12.80
N HIS A 191 18.16 -2.59 -12.81
CA HIS A 191 18.54 -3.69 -13.69
C HIS A 191 18.07 -3.56 -15.15
N GLN A 192 17.71 -2.36 -15.61
CA GLN A 192 17.31 -2.07 -17.00
C GLN A 192 16.01 -2.75 -17.43
N TYR A 193 15.08 -2.95 -16.49
CA TYR A 193 13.72 -3.42 -16.75
C TYR A 193 12.68 -2.32 -16.43
N PRO A 194 12.69 -1.17 -17.13
CA PRO A 194 11.79 -0.05 -16.83
C PRO A 194 10.32 -0.41 -17.03
N ILE A 195 9.99 -1.32 -17.96
CA ILE A 195 8.60 -1.79 -18.16
C ILE A 195 8.07 -2.47 -16.90
N LEU A 196 8.85 -3.36 -16.27
CA LEU A 196 8.46 -4.01 -15.02
C LEU A 196 8.32 -2.99 -13.88
N SER A 197 9.22 -2.01 -13.81
CA SER A 197 9.14 -0.91 -12.86
C SER A 197 7.84 -0.12 -13.02
N SER A 198 7.49 0.28 -14.24
CA SER A 198 6.25 0.99 -14.55
C SER A 198 5.00 0.17 -14.24
N LEU A 199 5.01 -1.15 -14.48
CA LEU A 199 3.88 -2.02 -14.14
C LEU A 199 3.64 -2.08 -12.63
N VAL A 200 4.70 -2.15 -11.82
CA VAL A 200 4.58 -2.10 -10.35
C VAL A 200 4.02 -0.75 -9.90
N ILE A 201 4.47 0.36 -10.49
CA ILE A 201 3.96 1.70 -10.18
C ILE A 201 2.48 1.82 -10.56
N LEU A 202 2.11 1.38 -11.77
CA LEU A 202 0.72 1.44 -12.25
C LEU A 202 -0.23 0.62 -11.37
N TRP A 203 0.21 -0.59 -10.99
CA TRP A 203 -0.52 -1.41 -10.04
C TRP A 203 -0.67 -0.71 -8.68
N ALA A 204 0.41 -0.15 -8.13
CA ALA A 204 0.38 0.57 -6.85
C ALA A 204 -0.56 1.79 -6.87
N VAL A 205 -0.58 2.54 -7.98
CA VAL A 205 -1.56 3.61 -8.24
C VAL A 205 -2.97 3.04 -8.20
N GLY A 206 -3.23 1.94 -8.92
CA GLY A 206 -4.54 1.29 -8.94
C GLY A 206 -5.01 0.85 -7.55
N VAL A 207 -4.13 0.27 -6.73
CA VAL A 207 -4.45 -0.08 -5.35
C VAL A 207 -4.76 1.15 -4.51
N ALA A 208 -3.93 2.19 -4.57
CA ALA A 208 -4.15 3.41 -3.78
C ALA A 208 -5.46 4.10 -4.17
N THR A 209 -5.75 4.20 -5.47
CA THR A 209 -7.01 4.75 -5.98
C THR A 209 -8.21 3.92 -5.53
N SER A 210 -8.11 2.58 -5.52
CA SER A 210 -9.22 1.74 -5.05
C SER A 210 -9.53 1.97 -3.57
N ARG A 211 -8.54 2.32 -2.74
CA ARG A 211 -8.75 2.68 -1.33
C ARG A 211 -9.56 3.95 -1.14
N LEU A 212 -9.34 4.96 -1.98
CA LEU A 212 -10.13 6.19 -1.99
C LEU A 212 -11.54 5.93 -2.53
N TRP A 213 -11.64 5.20 -3.64
CA TRP A 213 -12.89 4.89 -4.31
C TRP A 213 -13.85 4.04 -3.43
N LEU A 214 -13.29 3.10 -2.65
CA LEU A 214 -14.03 2.31 -1.69
C LEU A 214 -14.47 3.10 -0.43
N GLY A 215 -14.07 4.36 -0.28
CA GLY A 215 -14.39 5.17 0.90
C GLY A 215 -13.64 4.74 2.17
N MET A 216 -12.51 4.06 2.02
CA MET A 216 -11.77 3.48 3.14
C MET A 216 -10.79 4.45 3.79
N HIS A 217 -10.24 5.36 2.99
CA HIS A 217 -9.18 6.27 3.38
C HIS A 217 -9.32 7.61 2.68
N ARG A 218 -8.71 8.64 3.26
CA ARG A 218 -8.54 9.96 2.67
C ARG A 218 -7.18 10.07 1.98
N PRO A 219 -6.98 11.04 1.07
CA PRO A 219 -5.69 11.27 0.44
C PRO A 219 -4.56 11.43 1.47
N GLU A 220 -4.79 12.17 2.56
CA GLU A 220 -3.81 12.36 3.64
C GLU A 220 -3.32 11.03 4.24
N ASP A 221 -4.22 10.05 4.40
CA ASP A 221 -3.86 8.74 4.95
C ASP A 221 -2.90 8.00 4.02
N LEU A 222 -3.13 8.12 2.70
CA LEU A 222 -2.30 7.50 1.68
C LEU A 222 -0.91 8.15 1.65
N PHE A 223 -0.84 9.48 1.62
CA PHE A 223 0.44 10.19 1.62
C PHE A 223 1.24 9.96 2.91
N GLY A 224 0.57 9.92 4.06
CA GLY A 224 1.21 9.54 5.32
C GLY A 224 1.76 8.11 5.28
N SER A 225 1.04 7.16 4.71
CA SER A 225 1.54 5.80 4.45
C SER A 225 2.76 5.77 3.51
N LEU A 226 2.79 6.60 2.46
CA LEU A 226 3.95 6.72 1.55
C LEU A 226 5.18 7.28 2.29
N ALA A 227 4.99 8.35 3.05
CA ALA A 227 6.05 8.99 3.84
C ALA A 227 6.60 8.02 4.89
N PHE A 228 5.70 7.28 5.54
CA PHE A 228 6.06 6.26 6.52
C PHE A 228 6.94 5.15 5.90
N ALA A 229 6.51 4.59 4.76
CA ALA A 229 7.29 3.60 4.03
C ALA A 229 8.65 4.14 3.55
N LEU A 230 8.71 5.41 3.13
CA LEU A 230 9.95 6.07 2.74
C LEU A 230 10.93 6.18 3.91
N VAL A 231 10.47 6.59 5.10
CA VAL A 231 11.32 6.67 6.30
C VAL A 231 11.91 5.31 6.64
N LEU A 232 11.08 4.26 6.68
CA LEU A 232 11.55 2.89 6.89
C LEU A 232 12.57 2.46 5.83
N PHE A 233 12.30 2.78 4.57
CA PHE A 233 13.21 2.45 3.49
C PHE A 233 14.55 3.18 3.60
N LEU A 234 14.60 4.42 4.08
CA LEU A 234 15.84 5.15 4.29
C LEU A 234 16.68 4.53 5.41
N ILE A 235 16.07 4.12 6.52
CA ILE A 235 16.77 3.56 7.68
C ILE A 235 17.16 2.09 7.51
N VAL A 236 16.48 1.33 6.65
CA VAL A 236 16.89 -0.06 6.36
C VAL A 236 18.01 -0.05 5.33
N PRO A 237 19.21 -0.59 5.65
CA PRO A 237 20.31 -0.63 4.70
C PRO A 237 20.07 -1.67 3.59
N SER A 238 20.69 -1.46 2.43
CA SER A 238 20.61 -2.36 1.27
C SER A 238 22.00 -2.72 0.77
N ALA A 239 22.12 -3.84 0.06
CA ALA A 239 23.30 -4.08 -0.79
C ALA A 239 23.16 -3.32 -2.11
N ASP A 240 24.28 -2.99 -2.74
CA ASP A 240 24.28 -2.60 -4.16
C ASP A 240 24.05 -3.87 -4.98
N SER A 241 22.86 -4.03 -5.56
CA SER A 241 22.51 -5.27 -6.25
C SER A 241 23.21 -5.43 -7.60
N LYS A 242 23.68 -4.31 -8.17
CA LYS A 242 24.57 -4.29 -9.33
C LYS A 242 26.00 -4.52 -8.90
N PHE A 243 26.69 -5.34 -9.67
CA PHE A 243 28.13 -5.44 -9.59
C PHE A 243 28.73 -4.09 -9.99
N ARG A 244 29.35 -3.36 -9.04
CA ARG A 244 30.38 -2.39 -9.43
C ARG A 244 31.54 -3.21 -9.99
N LEU A 245 31.67 -3.24 -11.31
CA LEU A 245 33.03 -3.22 -11.87
C LEU A 245 33.63 -1.92 -11.33
N LEU A 246 34.33 -2.01 -10.20
CA LEU A 246 35.38 -1.05 -9.91
C LEU A 246 36.41 -1.24 -11.02
N SER A 247 36.19 -0.59 -12.17
CA SER A 247 37.27 -0.17 -13.03
C SER A 247 37.49 1.32 -12.78
N LYS A 248 38.28 1.58 -11.74
CA LYS A 248 39.50 2.38 -11.80
C LYS A 248 40.20 2.28 -10.45
#